data_AF-A0A931Q0M1-F1
#
_entry.id   AF-A0A931Q0M1-F1
#
_cell.length_a   1.000
_cell.length_b   1.000
_cell.length_c   1.000
_cell.angle_alpha   90.00
_cell.angle_beta   90.00
_cell.angle_gamma   90.00
#
_symmetry.space_group_name_H-M   'P 1'
#
loop_
_entity.id
_entity.type
_entity.pdbx_description
1 polymer ?
#
loop_
_entity_poly.entity_id
_entity_poly.type
_entity_poly.pdbx_seq_one_letter_code
_entity_poly.pdbx_strand_id
1 'polypeptide(L)'
;VLDSSAVKMSVSALRKLNALVKAGATVAGVKPTASPSLADDVNEFNKLVSEIWSSSNSKVTAGKSLSDVLNVAADFSYTKPQSNTNLLYVHRKTNDRDIYWINSRTTNVEDLEATFRITGKVPELWFAETGKTEPLSYTIANGVTKVKLHLEPNDAVFVVFKNKATKNSVELPAVKVSDVAAVNGGEISFQPNRGAPVSITVNELSSWSTNADAGVKYFSGTATYTKTINASADWFAKDAELWLNLGDVKNLAEVIVNGKSLGILWKKPFRVSISGALKPGNNKLEIKVTNLWVNRLIGDAQPNVTNKITYTTMPFYQANSPLLPSGLLGPVKLTSVNRK
;
A
#
# COMPACT_ATOMS: atom_id res chain seq x y z
N VAL A 1 -26.86 -2.31 1.74
CA VAL A 1 -28.25 -2.57 2.20
C VAL A 1 -28.18 -3.86 2.98
N LEU A 2 -28.48 -3.83 4.28
CA LEU A 2 -28.61 -5.07 5.06
C LEU A 2 -29.84 -5.82 4.53
N ASP A 3 -29.81 -7.15 4.64
CA ASP A 3 -30.92 -8.02 4.25
C ASP A 3 -32.26 -7.55 4.84
N SER A 4 -33.38 -7.78 4.15
CA SER A 4 -34.71 -7.32 4.59
C SER A 4 -35.15 -7.93 5.92
N SER A 5 -34.56 -9.06 6.33
CA SER A 5 -34.79 -9.68 7.64
C SER A 5 -34.05 -9.01 8.79
N ALA A 6 -33.14 -8.06 8.53
CA ALA A 6 -32.34 -7.36 9.55
C ALA A 6 -33.18 -6.48 10.51
N VAL A 7 -34.49 -6.39 10.30
CA VAL A 7 -35.46 -5.75 11.21
C VAL A 7 -36.03 -6.70 12.27
N LYS A 8 -35.67 -7.99 12.25
CA LYS A 8 -36.18 -9.00 13.21
C LYS A 8 -35.13 -9.33 14.28
N MET A 9 -35.59 -9.63 15.50
CA MET A 9 -34.72 -9.99 16.63
C MET A 9 -35.41 -10.99 17.56
N SER A 10 -34.72 -12.06 17.96
CA SER A 10 -35.28 -13.05 18.88
C SER A 10 -35.44 -12.50 20.31
N VAL A 11 -36.35 -13.09 21.09
CA VAL A 11 -36.55 -12.77 22.51
C VAL A 11 -35.26 -13.00 23.30
N SER A 12 -34.51 -14.06 23.01
CA SER A 12 -33.21 -14.32 23.66
C SER A 12 -32.20 -13.18 23.41
N ALA A 13 -32.11 -12.67 22.17
CA ALA A 13 -31.25 -11.53 21.86
C ALA A 13 -31.75 -10.25 22.56
N LEU A 14 -33.06 -10.00 22.59
CA LEU A 14 -33.66 -8.86 23.29
C LEU A 14 -33.40 -8.91 24.81
N ARG A 15 -33.49 -10.08 25.44
CA ARG A 15 -33.15 -10.25 26.87
C ARG A 15 -31.70 -9.84 27.12
N LYS A 16 -30.77 -10.28 26.27
CA LYS A 16 -29.35 -9.92 26.41
C LYS A 16 -29.11 -8.42 26.16
N LEU A 17 -29.77 -7.85 25.15
CA LEU A 17 -29.71 -6.42 24.86
C LEU A 17 -30.23 -5.59 26.04
N ASN A 18 -31.38 -5.96 26.60
CA ASN A 18 -31.96 -5.29 27.78
C ASN A 18 -31.00 -5.35 28.97
N ALA A 19 -30.38 -6.51 29.22
CA ALA A 19 -29.41 -6.66 30.29
C ALA A 19 -28.18 -5.75 30.09
N LEU A 20 -27.67 -5.63 28.86
CA LEU A 20 -26.57 -4.71 28.54
C LEU A 20 -26.96 -3.25 28.71
N VAL A 21 -28.16 -2.87 28.26
CA VAL A 21 -28.69 -1.50 28.40
C VAL A 21 -28.87 -1.13 29.87
N LYS A 22 -29.42 -2.04 30.69
CA LYS A 22 -29.54 -1.87 32.15
C LYS A 22 -28.17 -1.78 32.84
N ALA A 23 -27.15 -2.46 32.31
CA ALA A 23 -25.76 -2.34 32.75
C ALA A 23 -25.06 -1.06 32.24
N GLY A 24 -25.76 -0.21 31.47
CA GLY A 24 -25.28 1.11 31.05
C GLY A 24 -24.77 1.21 29.61
N ALA A 25 -24.84 0.12 28.84
CA ALA A 25 -24.46 0.13 27.42
C ALA A 25 -25.38 1.04 26.59
N THR A 26 -24.81 1.77 25.64
CA THR A 26 -25.55 2.61 24.71
C THR A 26 -25.90 1.82 23.45
N VAL A 27 -27.13 1.96 22.95
CA VAL A 27 -27.63 1.28 21.75
C VAL A 27 -28.06 2.32 20.72
N ALA A 28 -27.52 2.20 19.50
CA ALA A 28 -27.97 2.92 18.32
C ALA A 28 -28.68 1.93 17.39
N GLY A 29 -29.98 2.08 17.20
CA GLY A 29 -30.73 1.14 16.38
C GLY A 29 -32.23 1.37 16.42
N VAL A 30 -32.91 1.04 15.32
CA VAL A 30 -34.36 1.07 15.25
C VAL A 30 -34.97 -0.12 16.00
N LYS A 31 -36.23 0.02 16.42
CA LYS A 31 -36.99 -1.04 17.09
C LYS A 31 -37.12 -2.25 16.15
N PRO A 32 -36.86 -3.49 16.60
CA PRO A 32 -37.16 -4.67 15.81
C PRO A 32 -38.68 -4.83 15.64
N THR A 33 -39.11 -5.38 14.52
CA THR A 33 -40.53 -5.48 14.16
C THR A 33 -41.18 -6.79 14.59
N ALA A 34 -40.41 -7.87 14.69
CA ALA A 34 -40.88 -9.19 15.13
C ALA A 34 -39.70 -10.10 15.54
N SER A 35 -40.00 -11.23 16.19
CA SER A 35 -39.06 -12.34 16.30
C SER A 35 -39.05 -13.18 15.01
N PRO A 36 -37.88 -13.70 14.57
CA PRO A 36 -37.81 -14.69 13.51
C PRO A 36 -38.10 -16.14 14.00
N SER A 37 -38.26 -16.36 15.31
CA SER A 37 -38.44 -17.68 15.92
C SER A 37 -39.91 -17.96 16.21
N LEU A 38 -40.39 -19.16 15.85
CA LEU A 38 -41.73 -19.65 16.21
C LEU A 38 -41.86 -20.04 17.69
N ALA A 39 -40.74 -20.21 18.39
CA ALA A 39 -40.71 -20.62 19.80
C ALA A 39 -40.75 -19.43 20.77
N ASP A 40 -40.66 -18.19 20.26
CA ASP A 40 -40.59 -16.98 21.07
C ASP A 40 -41.97 -16.49 21.50
N ASP A 41 -42.11 -16.09 22.76
CA ASP A 41 -43.33 -15.47 23.28
C ASP A 41 -43.46 -14.02 22.75
N VAL A 42 -44.51 -13.77 21.98
CA VAL A 42 -44.84 -12.46 21.40
C VAL A 42 -45.09 -11.39 22.47
N ASN A 43 -45.68 -11.76 23.61
CA ASN A 43 -45.95 -10.82 24.69
C ASN A 43 -44.65 -10.38 25.36
N GLU A 44 -43.74 -11.33 25.58
CA GLU A 44 -42.42 -11.00 26.11
C GLU A 44 -41.61 -10.16 25.13
N PHE A 45 -41.65 -10.48 23.84
CA PHE A 45 -41.04 -9.66 22.79
C PHE A 45 -41.53 -8.22 22.88
N ASN A 46 -42.85 -8.01 22.88
CA ASN A 46 -43.46 -6.68 22.94
C ASN A 46 -43.08 -5.92 24.22
N LYS A 47 -43.03 -6.62 25.36
CA LYS A 47 -42.59 -6.06 26.64
C LYS A 47 -41.14 -5.59 26.58
N LEU A 48 -40.22 -6.43 26.11
CA LEU A 48 -38.79 -6.10 26.03
C LEU A 48 -38.53 -4.96 25.04
N VAL A 49 -39.18 -4.96 23.87
CA VAL A 49 -39.05 -3.86 22.90
C VAL A 49 -39.55 -2.53 23.48
N SER A 50 -40.69 -2.56 24.17
CA SER A 50 -41.26 -1.36 24.82
C SER A 50 -40.36 -0.84 25.94
N GLU A 51 -39.75 -1.73 26.72
CA GLU A 51 -38.83 -1.36 27.80
C GLU A 51 -37.51 -0.78 27.24
N ILE A 52 -36.88 -1.45 26.28
CA ILE A 52 -35.58 -1.04 25.73
C ILE A 52 -35.72 0.30 24.99
N TRP A 53 -36.73 0.46 24.12
CA TRP A 53 -36.93 1.69 23.34
C TRP A 53 -38.02 2.61 23.93
N SER A 54 -38.20 2.60 25.25
CA SER A 54 -39.00 3.59 25.96
C SER A 54 -38.40 4.99 25.79
N SER A 55 -39.25 6.03 25.75
CA SER A 55 -38.79 7.43 25.74
C SER A 55 -38.01 7.83 27.00
N SER A 56 -38.21 7.09 28.10
CA SER A 56 -37.45 7.28 29.34
C SER A 56 -36.04 6.68 29.30
N ASN A 57 -35.70 5.87 28.29
CA ASN A 57 -34.40 5.20 28.18
C ASN A 57 -33.38 6.05 27.41
N SER A 58 -32.61 6.84 28.14
CA SER A 58 -31.57 7.72 27.57
C SER A 58 -30.39 6.98 26.92
N LYS A 59 -30.27 5.66 27.13
CA LYS A 59 -29.20 4.84 26.55
C LYS A 59 -29.52 4.31 25.17
N VAL A 60 -30.77 4.44 24.70
CA VAL A 60 -31.20 3.88 23.42
C VAL A 60 -31.65 5.00 22.50
N THR A 61 -31.02 5.08 21.33
CA THR A 61 -31.35 6.09 20.32
C THR A 61 -31.66 5.40 18.99
N ALA A 62 -32.86 5.65 18.46
CA ALA A 62 -33.27 5.15 17.16
C ALA A 62 -32.95 6.14 16.04
N GLY A 63 -32.52 5.63 14.88
CA GLY A 63 -32.39 6.41 13.65
C GLY A 63 -31.25 7.44 13.59
N LYS A 64 -30.39 7.51 14.62
CA LYS A 64 -29.17 8.35 14.59
C LYS A 64 -27.95 7.55 14.14
N SER A 65 -26.97 8.26 13.60
CA SER A 65 -25.68 7.65 13.24
C SER A 65 -24.91 7.22 14.50
N LEU A 66 -24.00 6.24 14.37
CA LEU A 66 -23.13 5.84 15.48
C LEU A 66 -22.30 7.02 16.02
N SER A 67 -21.86 7.93 15.15
CA SER A 67 -21.13 9.13 15.54
C SER A 67 -21.96 10.05 16.44
N ASP A 68 -23.25 10.24 16.13
CA ASP A 68 -24.14 11.11 16.92
C ASP A 68 -24.45 10.49 18.29
N VAL A 69 -24.46 9.16 18.38
CA VAL A 69 -24.82 8.43 19.60
C VAL A 69 -23.62 8.27 20.53
N LEU A 70 -22.43 8.00 20.00
CA LEU A 70 -21.27 7.73 20.83
C LEU A 70 -20.67 8.98 21.47
N ASN A 71 -20.90 10.18 20.89
CA ASN A 71 -20.31 11.44 21.35
C ASN A 71 -18.80 11.33 21.65
N VAL A 72 -18.10 10.54 20.84
CA VAL A 72 -16.64 10.37 20.93
C VAL A 72 -16.00 10.99 19.70
N ALA A 73 -14.87 11.67 19.91
CA ALA A 73 -14.04 12.12 18.81
C ALA A 73 -13.67 10.93 17.91
N ALA A 74 -13.57 11.17 16.61
CA ALA A 74 -13.12 10.15 15.65
C ALA A 74 -11.78 9.58 16.09
N ASP A 75 -11.63 8.26 15.99
CA ASP A 75 -10.38 7.58 16.39
C ASP A 75 -9.23 7.90 15.43
N PHE A 76 -9.58 8.09 14.16
CA PHE A 76 -8.72 8.52 13.07
C PHE A 76 -9.53 9.38 12.09
N SER A 77 -8.94 10.47 11.62
CA SER A 77 -9.46 11.29 10.53
C SER A 77 -8.31 11.90 9.73
N TYR A 78 -8.60 12.48 8.57
CA TYR A 78 -7.58 13.06 7.70
C TYR A 78 -8.16 14.16 6.80
N THR A 79 -7.29 15.07 6.35
CA THR A 79 -7.63 16.04 5.31
C THR A 79 -7.73 15.35 3.95
N LYS A 80 -8.64 15.82 3.09
CA LYS A 80 -8.83 15.29 1.73
C LYS A 80 -8.29 16.29 0.70
N PRO A 81 -6.99 16.25 0.35
CA PRO A 81 -6.43 17.14 -0.66
C PRO A 81 -7.04 16.90 -2.04
N GLN A 82 -7.51 15.67 -2.32
CA GLN A 82 -8.21 15.31 -3.54
C GLN A 82 -9.62 14.79 -3.22
N SER A 83 -10.56 14.95 -4.17
CA SER A 83 -11.94 14.49 -3.99
C SER A 83 -12.05 12.97 -3.84
N ASN A 84 -11.12 12.22 -4.44
CA ASN A 84 -11.03 10.77 -4.36
C ASN A 84 -10.07 10.27 -3.26
N THR A 85 -9.45 11.15 -2.45
CA THR A 85 -8.60 10.72 -1.33
C THR A 85 -9.41 9.80 -0.41
N ASN A 86 -8.97 8.55 -0.31
CA ASN A 86 -9.65 7.53 0.47
C ASN A 86 -8.62 6.68 1.20
N LEU A 87 -8.56 6.86 2.53
CA LEU A 87 -7.74 6.04 3.42
C LEU A 87 -8.62 5.10 4.23
N LEU A 88 -8.19 3.84 4.32
CA LEU A 88 -8.67 2.88 5.32
C LEU A 88 -7.69 2.81 6.48
N TYR A 89 -8.19 2.47 7.67
CA TYR A 89 -7.33 2.28 8.82
C TYR A 89 -7.78 1.10 9.70
N VAL A 90 -6.82 0.57 10.45
CA VAL A 90 -7.05 -0.33 11.58
C VAL A 90 -6.24 0.18 12.76
N HIS A 91 -6.88 0.36 13.92
CA HIS A 91 -6.21 0.70 15.16
C HIS A 91 -6.08 -0.54 16.05
N ARG A 92 -4.85 -0.85 16.48
CA ARG A 92 -4.54 -1.87 17.48
C ARG A 92 -3.88 -1.21 18.69
N LYS A 93 -4.31 -1.62 19.88
CA LYS A 93 -3.70 -1.22 21.15
C LYS A 93 -3.09 -2.43 21.84
N THR A 94 -1.92 -2.22 22.41
CA THR A 94 -1.22 -3.19 23.28
C THR A 94 -0.89 -2.52 24.62
N ASN A 95 -0.16 -3.22 25.49
CA ASN A 95 0.24 -2.66 26.78
C ASN A 95 1.15 -1.43 26.66
N ASP A 96 2.00 -1.37 25.63
CA ASP A 96 3.03 -0.32 25.50
C ASP A 96 2.84 0.62 24.30
N ARG A 97 1.97 0.28 23.33
CA ARG A 97 1.82 1.08 22.11
C ARG A 97 0.42 1.05 21.51
N ASP A 98 0.14 2.11 20.76
CA ASP A 98 -0.99 2.25 19.85
C ASP A 98 -0.46 2.19 18.41
N ILE A 99 -1.11 1.43 17.54
CA ILE A 99 -0.64 1.10 16.19
C ILE A 99 -1.77 1.36 15.22
N TYR A 100 -1.58 2.31 14.31
CA TYR A 100 -2.51 2.58 13.23
C TYR A 100 -1.92 2.05 11.94
N TRP A 101 -2.54 1.01 11.36
CA TRP A 101 -2.30 0.66 9.96
C TRP A 101 -3.14 1.57 9.09
N ILE A 102 -2.53 2.21 8.10
CA ILE A 102 -3.18 3.16 7.19
C ILE A 102 -2.91 2.69 5.77
N ASN A 103 -3.95 2.61 4.95
CA ASN A 103 -3.83 2.23 3.55
C ASN A 103 -4.51 3.24 2.65
N SER A 104 -3.74 3.79 1.70
CA SER A 104 -4.29 4.55 0.59
C SER A 104 -4.98 3.62 -0.39
N ARG A 105 -6.22 3.97 -0.76
CA ARG A 105 -7.02 3.27 -1.78
C ARG A 105 -6.96 3.97 -3.13
N THR A 106 -6.04 4.92 -3.30
CA THR A 106 -5.89 5.72 -4.52
C THR A 106 -4.59 5.35 -5.23
N THR A 107 -4.54 5.63 -6.54
CA THR A 107 -3.35 5.49 -7.37
C THR A 107 -2.54 6.79 -7.45
N ASN A 108 -2.89 7.79 -6.64
CA ASN A 108 -2.25 9.10 -6.61
C ASN A 108 -1.27 9.15 -5.43
N VAL A 109 -0.29 10.04 -5.53
CA VAL A 109 0.48 10.46 -4.36
C VAL A 109 -0.41 11.36 -3.50
N GLU A 110 -0.42 11.14 -2.19
CA GLU A 110 -1.26 11.86 -1.23
C GLU A 110 -0.37 12.52 -0.16
N ASP A 111 -0.36 13.85 -0.16
CA ASP A 111 0.20 14.67 0.92
C ASP A 111 -0.93 15.22 1.78
N LEU A 112 -1.06 14.74 3.01
CA LEU A 112 -2.20 15.05 3.87
C LEU A 112 -1.84 15.14 5.35
N GLU A 113 -2.70 15.78 6.13
CA GLU A 113 -2.66 15.75 7.58
C GLU A 113 -3.58 14.64 8.10
N ALA A 114 -3.00 13.66 8.78
CA ALA A 114 -3.71 12.62 9.50
C ALA A 114 -3.82 12.98 10.99
N THR A 115 -5.01 12.80 11.55
CA THR A 115 -5.33 13.08 12.96
C THR A 115 -5.65 11.77 13.68
N PHE A 116 -4.97 11.54 14.79
CA PHE A 116 -5.09 10.35 15.63
C PHE A 116 -5.59 10.74 17.01
N ARG A 117 -6.52 9.97 17.57
CA ARG A 117 -7.01 10.18 18.94
C ARG A 117 -6.04 9.62 19.99
N ILE A 118 -4.79 10.07 19.91
CA ILE A 118 -3.67 9.71 20.78
C ILE A 118 -3.03 11.00 21.31
N THR A 119 -2.56 10.99 22.54
CA THR A 119 -1.82 12.11 23.16
C THR A 119 -0.59 11.61 23.92
N GLY A 120 0.36 12.52 24.16
CA GLY A 120 1.52 12.28 25.03
C GLY A 120 2.53 11.26 24.51
N LYS A 121 2.44 10.84 23.24
CA LYS A 121 3.34 9.86 22.61
C LYS A 121 3.92 10.39 21.30
N VAL A 122 5.14 9.98 20.99
CA VAL A 122 5.83 10.27 19.74
C VAL A 122 5.36 9.28 18.66
N PRO A 123 4.85 9.75 17.51
CA PRO A 123 4.58 8.91 16.36
C PRO A 123 5.86 8.55 15.61
N GLU A 124 5.93 7.31 15.12
CA GLU A 124 6.94 6.82 14.18
C GLU A 124 6.24 6.20 12.98
N LEU A 125 6.80 6.39 11.78
CA LEU A 125 6.33 5.76 10.55
C LEU A 125 7.08 4.46 10.34
N TRP A 126 6.38 3.35 10.18
CA TRP A 126 6.98 2.03 10.00
C TRP A 126 6.57 1.43 8.65
N PHE A 127 7.55 0.94 7.90
CA PHE A 127 7.38 0.38 6.56
C PHE A 127 7.47 -1.14 6.61
N ALA A 128 6.37 -1.84 6.32
CA ALA A 128 6.29 -3.30 6.40
C ALA A 128 7.22 -3.99 5.39
N GLU A 129 7.41 -3.38 4.22
CA GLU A 129 8.19 -3.91 3.11
C GLU A 129 9.71 -3.91 3.38
N THR A 130 10.20 -3.04 4.27
CA THR A 130 11.63 -2.92 4.58
C THR A 130 11.98 -3.17 6.03
N GLY A 131 10.99 -3.15 6.93
CA GLY A 131 11.22 -3.18 8.38
C GLY A 131 11.85 -1.90 8.94
N LYS A 132 12.01 -0.85 8.13
CA LYS A 132 12.57 0.44 8.56
C LYS A 132 11.52 1.27 9.28
N THR A 133 12.01 2.15 10.14
CA THR A 133 11.23 3.16 10.83
C THR A 133 11.78 4.55 10.52
N GLU A 134 10.90 5.53 10.42
CA GLU A 134 11.23 6.94 10.19
C GLU A 134 10.53 7.82 11.22
N PRO A 135 11.18 8.91 11.69
CA PRO A 135 10.52 9.89 12.53
C PRO A 135 9.47 10.67 11.72
N LEU A 136 8.48 11.23 12.42
CA LEU A 136 7.42 12.03 11.81
C LEU A 136 7.38 13.43 12.41
N SER A 137 7.04 14.43 11.58
CA SER A 137 6.55 15.71 12.09
C SER A 137 5.18 15.52 12.73
N TYR A 138 4.96 16.09 13.91
CA TYR A 138 3.70 15.95 14.62
C TYR A 138 3.35 17.17 15.48
N THR A 139 2.07 17.33 15.77
CA THR A 139 1.56 18.28 16.76
C THR A 139 0.50 17.62 17.64
N ILE A 140 0.66 17.71 18.96
CA ILE A 140 -0.24 17.21 19.98
C ILE A 140 -1.00 18.40 20.56
N ALA A 141 -2.31 18.44 20.34
CA ALA A 141 -3.19 19.48 20.85
C ALA A 141 -4.62 18.95 20.94
N ASN A 142 -5.42 19.51 21.86
CA ASN A 142 -6.87 19.26 21.93
C ASN A 142 -7.25 17.76 21.97
N GLY A 143 -6.49 16.94 22.69
CA GLY A 143 -6.79 15.51 22.84
C GLY A 143 -6.41 14.63 21.64
N VAL A 144 -5.73 15.17 20.63
CA VAL A 144 -5.32 14.44 19.42
C VAL A 144 -3.86 14.71 19.06
N THR A 145 -3.30 13.85 18.19
CA THR A 145 -2.01 14.06 17.54
C THR A 145 -2.24 14.17 16.03
N LYS A 146 -1.74 15.24 15.42
CA LYS A 146 -1.74 15.48 13.99
C LYS A 146 -0.37 15.16 13.41
N VAL A 147 -0.33 14.51 12.26
CA VAL A 147 0.87 14.08 11.56
C VAL A 147 0.72 14.40 10.08
N LYS A 148 1.77 14.97 9.47
CA LYS A 148 1.85 15.10 8.01
C LYS A 148 2.31 13.77 7.43
N LEU A 149 1.52 13.18 6.55
CA LEU A 149 1.84 11.93 5.87
C LEU A 149 1.99 12.20 4.37
N HIS A 150 3.04 11.60 3.81
CA HIS A 150 3.24 11.44 2.38
C HIS A 150 3.03 9.97 2.05
N LEU A 151 2.00 9.66 1.25
CA LEU A 151 1.68 8.30 0.84
C LEU A 151 1.84 8.15 -0.67
N GLU A 152 2.54 7.10 -1.06
CA GLU A 152 2.69 6.72 -2.45
C GLU A 152 1.40 6.03 -2.98
N PRO A 153 1.25 5.80 -4.29
CA PRO A 153 0.09 5.10 -4.84
C PRO A 153 -0.13 3.72 -4.21
N ASN A 154 -1.34 3.48 -3.70
CA ASN A 154 -1.77 2.26 -3.00
C ASN A 154 -0.95 1.91 -1.75
N ASP A 155 -0.29 2.89 -1.13
CA ASP A 155 0.62 2.65 -0.04
C ASP A 155 -0.07 2.12 1.23
N ALA A 156 0.70 1.41 2.05
CA ALA A 156 0.24 0.88 3.33
C ALA A 156 1.36 1.03 4.36
N VAL A 157 1.13 1.88 5.35
CA VAL A 157 2.11 2.23 6.38
C VAL A 157 1.54 1.99 7.78
N PHE A 158 2.42 1.93 8.76
CA PHE A 158 2.02 1.94 10.16
C PHE A 158 2.47 3.25 10.82
N VAL A 159 1.55 3.91 11.53
CA VAL A 159 1.89 5.01 12.45
C VAL A 159 1.82 4.45 13.86
N VAL A 160 2.98 4.36 14.51
CA VAL A 160 3.16 3.71 15.81
C VAL A 160 3.43 4.75 16.89
N PHE A 161 2.65 4.72 17.96
CA PHE A 161 2.79 5.59 19.12
C PHE A 161 3.28 4.78 20.31
N LYS A 162 4.56 4.91 20.66
CA LYS A 162 5.19 4.15 21.74
C LYS A 162 5.81 5.04 22.81
N ASN A 163 6.82 5.81 22.42
CA ASN A 163 7.64 6.57 23.35
C ASN A 163 6.89 7.81 23.87
N LYS A 164 7.12 8.20 25.13
CA LYS A 164 6.54 9.41 25.72
C LYS A 164 7.05 10.66 24.98
N ALA A 165 6.14 11.54 24.59
CA ALA A 165 6.49 12.81 23.98
C ALA A 165 7.05 13.79 25.03
N THR A 166 8.20 14.40 24.72
CA THR A 166 8.80 15.48 25.53
C THR A 166 8.44 16.87 25.01
N LYS A 167 7.96 16.95 23.78
CA LYS A 167 7.47 18.16 23.11
C LYS A 167 6.09 17.91 22.52
N ASN A 168 5.24 18.93 22.54
CA ASN A 168 3.92 18.88 21.91
C ASN A 168 3.98 19.14 20.40
N SER A 169 5.10 19.61 19.85
CA SER A 169 5.25 19.79 18.41
C SER A 169 6.68 19.52 17.99
N VAL A 170 6.85 18.81 16.87
CA VAL A 170 8.11 18.54 16.20
C VAL A 170 7.87 18.74 14.70
N GLU A 171 8.68 19.58 14.08
CA GLU A 171 8.73 19.74 12.62
C GLU A 171 10.11 19.27 12.16
N LEU A 172 10.13 18.25 11.29
CA LEU A 172 11.35 17.76 10.66
C LEU A 172 11.74 18.65 9.46
N PRO A 173 13.03 18.75 9.12
CA PRO A 173 13.47 19.46 7.91
C PRO A 173 12.84 18.88 6.65
N ALA A 174 12.57 19.75 5.67
CA ALA A 174 12.08 19.32 4.38
C ALA A 174 13.14 18.48 3.65
N VAL A 175 12.71 17.35 3.07
CA VAL A 175 13.59 16.48 2.30
C VAL A 175 13.90 17.13 0.95
N LYS A 176 15.17 17.38 0.67
CA LYS A 176 15.64 17.88 -0.63
C LYS A 176 16.08 16.71 -1.49
N VAL A 177 15.49 16.58 -2.68
CA VAL A 177 15.82 15.56 -3.67
C VAL A 177 16.35 16.23 -4.92
N SER A 178 17.48 15.74 -5.45
CA SER A 178 18.08 16.24 -6.68
C SER A 178 18.51 15.08 -7.58
N ASP A 179 18.20 15.15 -8.87
CA ASP A 179 18.68 14.20 -9.87
C ASP A 179 20.19 14.39 -10.05
N VAL A 180 20.98 13.32 -9.95
CA VAL A 180 22.45 13.36 -10.14
C VAL A 180 22.90 12.63 -11.40
N ALA A 181 22.12 11.64 -11.87
CA ALA A 181 22.34 10.97 -13.14
C ALA A 181 21.07 10.29 -13.67
N ALA A 182 21.05 10.02 -14.97
CA ALA A 182 20.09 9.14 -15.62
C ALA A 182 20.78 7.87 -16.13
N VAL A 183 20.08 6.74 -16.12
CA VAL A 183 20.57 5.46 -16.64
C VAL A 183 19.71 5.05 -17.83
N ASN A 184 20.27 5.14 -19.03
CA ASN A 184 19.59 4.74 -20.27
C ASN A 184 20.32 3.56 -20.93
N GLY A 185 19.51 2.71 -21.54
CA GLY A 185 19.97 1.58 -22.34
C GLY A 185 20.90 0.62 -21.60
N GLY A 186 21.70 -0.11 -22.37
CA GLY A 186 22.63 -1.13 -21.87
C GLY A 186 22.41 -2.48 -22.53
N GLU A 187 23.08 -3.48 -22.00
CA GLU A 187 22.88 -4.87 -22.40
C GLU A 187 21.73 -5.48 -21.60
N ILE A 188 20.86 -6.23 -22.26
CA ILE A 188 19.80 -7.01 -21.65
C ILE A 188 20.06 -8.47 -21.97
N SER A 189 20.33 -9.28 -20.95
CA SER A 189 20.38 -10.73 -21.10
C SER A 189 19.09 -11.36 -20.64
N PHE A 190 18.58 -12.35 -21.37
CA PHE A 190 17.31 -13.00 -21.07
C PHE A 190 17.53 -14.36 -20.43
N GLN A 191 16.62 -14.75 -19.54
CA GLN A 191 16.61 -16.10 -18.97
C GLN A 191 16.61 -17.15 -20.09
N PRO A 192 17.54 -18.13 -20.08
CA PRO A 192 17.60 -19.19 -21.08
C PRO A 192 16.30 -19.99 -21.18
N ASN A 193 16.06 -20.59 -22.34
CA ASN A 193 14.91 -21.44 -22.62
C ASN A 193 13.55 -20.72 -22.49
N ARG A 194 13.51 -19.42 -22.78
CA ARG A 194 12.29 -18.59 -22.77
C ARG A 194 11.95 -17.95 -24.12
N GLY A 195 12.60 -18.41 -25.19
CA GLY A 195 12.32 -17.99 -26.57
C GLY A 195 12.92 -16.65 -26.99
N ALA A 196 13.45 -15.87 -26.05
CA ALA A 196 14.24 -14.67 -26.35
C ALA A 196 15.69 -15.05 -26.73
N PRO A 197 16.40 -14.18 -27.48
CA PRO A 197 17.83 -14.31 -27.69
C PRO A 197 18.61 -14.28 -26.36
N VAL A 198 19.87 -14.72 -26.38
CA VAL A 198 20.74 -14.70 -25.18
C VAL A 198 20.86 -13.29 -24.61
N SER A 199 21.16 -12.30 -25.47
CA SER A 199 21.14 -10.89 -25.11
C SER A 199 20.81 -9.98 -26.29
N ILE A 200 20.44 -8.74 -25.97
CA ILE A 200 20.34 -7.61 -26.91
C ILE A 200 21.01 -6.38 -26.29
N THR A 201 21.39 -5.43 -27.13
CA THR A 201 21.83 -4.09 -26.69
C THR A 201 20.77 -3.08 -27.08
N VAL A 202 20.41 -2.19 -26.14
CA VAL A 202 19.45 -1.11 -26.38
C VAL A 202 20.06 0.24 -25.99
N ASN A 203 19.69 1.30 -26.70
CA ASN A 203 20.08 2.66 -26.34
C ASN A 203 19.10 3.30 -25.37
N GLU A 204 17.81 2.96 -25.49
CA GLU A 204 16.72 3.49 -24.67
C GLU A 204 15.93 2.37 -24.02
N LEU A 205 15.37 2.67 -22.85
CA LEU A 205 14.50 1.75 -22.12
C LEU A 205 13.09 1.81 -22.72
N SER A 206 12.49 0.64 -22.94
CA SER A 206 11.14 0.51 -23.49
C SER A 206 10.52 -0.82 -23.08
N SER A 207 9.21 -0.97 -23.28
CA SER A 207 8.53 -2.23 -23.04
C SER A 207 9.05 -3.32 -23.99
N TRP A 208 9.32 -4.52 -23.49
CA TRP A 208 9.69 -5.64 -24.35
C TRP A 208 8.61 -5.96 -25.37
N SER A 209 7.33 -5.78 -24.99
CA SER A 209 6.16 -6.07 -25.83
C SER A 209 6.05 -5.23 -27.11
N THR A 210 6.84 -4.16 -27.24
CA THR A 210 6.91 -3.33 -28.45
C THR A 210 8.14 -3.64 -29.32
N ASN A 211 8.97 -4.60 -28.92
CA ASN A 211 10.17 -4.99 -29.67
C ASN A 211 9.77 -5.73 -30.97
N ALA A 212 10.59 -5.58 -32.01
CA ALA A 212 10.38 -6.24 -33.30
C ALA A 212 10.75 -7.74 -33.25
N ASP A 213 11.72 -8.12 -32.41
CA ASP A 213 12.08 -9.52 -32.19
C ASP A 213 10.96 -10.23 -31.42
N ALA A 214 10.39 -11.29 -32.02
CA ALA A 214 9.27 -12.02 -31.43
C ALA A 214 9.63 -12.70 -30.09
N GLY A 215 10.88 -13.16 -29.94
CA GLY A 215 11.38 -13.75 -28.72
C GLY A 215 11.36 -12.76 -27.55
N VAL A 216 11.81 -11.53 -27.79
CA VAL A 216 11.75 -10.41 -26.83
C VAL A 216 10.32 -9.94 -26.61
N LYS A 217 9.55 -9.73 -27.69
CA LYS A 217 8.16 -9.25 -27.67
C LYS A 217 7.25 -10.09 -26.77
N TYR A 218 7.38 -11.40 -26.89
CA TYR A 218 6.59 -12.38 -26.14
C TYR A 218 7.37 -12.98 -24.96
N PHE A 219 8.46 -12.35 -24.51
CA PHE A 219 9.25 -12.87 -23.41
C PHE A 219 8.45 -12.89 -22.10
N SER A 220 8.52 -14.01 -21.38
CA SER A 220 8.15 -14.08 -19.97
C SER A 220 9.20 -14.81 -19.15
N GLY A 221 9.61 -14.19 -18.06
CA GLY A 221 10.71 -14.65 -17.21
C GLY A 221 11.49 -13.48 -16.64
N THR A 222 12.76 -13.72 -16.32
CA THR A 222 13.67 -12.69 -15.80
C THR A 222 14.64 -12.22 -16.88
N ALA A 223 14.74 -10.91 -17.11
CA ALA A 223 15.80 -10.33 -17.93
C ALA A 223 16.71 -9.43 -17.07
N THR A 224 18.01 -9.51 -17.29
CA THR A 224 19.03 -8.77 -16.54
C THR A 224 19.56 -7.63 -17.40
N TYR A 225 19.25 -6.41 -17.01
CA TYR A 225 19.86 -5.20 -17.56
C TYR A 225 21.22 -4.98 -16.90
N THR A 226 22.27 -4.81 -17.70
CA THR A 226 23.64 -4.55 -17.22
C THR A 226 24.16 -3.23 -17.78
N LYS A 227 24.66 -2.37 -16.90
CA LYS A 227 25.27 -1.09 -17.26
C LYS A 227 26.42 -0.75 -16.32
N THR A 228 27.47 -0.12 -16.84
CA THR A 228 28.48 0.54 -16.00
C THR A 228 28.07 1.99 -15.77
N ILE A 229 28.01 2.40 -14.50
CA ILE A 229 27.78 3.79 -14.08
C ILE A 229 29.11 4.37 -13.62
N ASN A 230 29.48 5.53 -14.17
CA ASN A 230 30.59 6.32 -13.65
C ASN A 230 30.05 7.32 -12.62
N ALA A 231 30.29 7.06 -11.35
CA ALA A 231 29.80 7.88 -10.25
C ALA A 231 30.80 9.00 -9.93
N SER A 232 30.35 10.24 -10.08
CA SER A 232 31.17 11.40 -9.75
C SER A 232 31.36 11.53 -8.24
N ALA A 233 32.52 12.02 -7.82
CA ALA A 233 32.87 12.14 -6.40
C ALA A 233 31.98 13.16 -5.65
N ASP A 234 31.46 14.17 -6.36
CA ASP A 234 30.56 15.20 -5.82
C ASP A 234 29.17 14.65 -5.44
N TRP A 235 28.78 13.48 -5.94
CA TRP A 235 27.54 12.80 -5.54
C TRP A 235 27.56 12.37 -4.07
N PHE A 236 28.76 12.18 -3.49
CA PHE A 236 28.97 11.65 -2.14
C PHE A 236 29.07 12.77 -1.10
N ALA A 237 28.13 13.71 -1.13
CA ALA A 237 28.06 14.81 -0.17
C ALA A 237 27.81 14.30 1.26
N LYS A 238 28.39 15.00 2.24
CA LYS A 238 28.13 14.71 3.67
C LYS A 238 26.65 14.87 3.97
N ASP A 239 26.09 13.90 4.68
CA ASP A 239 24.66 13.85 5.09
C ASP A 239 23.64 13.67 3.94
N ALA A 240 24.09 13.36 2.72
CA ALA A 240 23.22 12.97 1.62
C ALA A 240 23.20 11.45 1.41
N GLU A 241 22.05 10.92 1.05
CA GLU A 241 21.89 9.54 0.61
C GLU A 241 21.71 9.47 -0.90
N LEU A 242 22.31 8.47 -1.53
CA LEU A 242 22.09 8.16 -2.94
C LEU A 242 21.03 7.08 -3.08
N TRP A 243 20.08 7.33 -3.98
CA TRP A 243 18.97 6.46 -4.30
C TRP A 243 18.91 6.17 -5.79
N LEU A 244 18.55 4.93 -6.13
CA LEU A 244 18.20 4.54 -7.50
C LEU A 244 16.68 4.43 -7.59
N ASN A 245 16.08 5.22 -8.49
CA ASN A 245 14.67 5.14 -8.84
C ASN A 245 14.55 4.50 -10.23
N LEU A 246 13.86 3.37 -10.34
CA LEU A 246 13.71 2.63 -11.58
C LEU A 246 12.59 3.16 -12.49
N GLY A 247 11.79 4.12 -12.03
CA GLY A 247 10.63 4.61 -12.76
C GLY A 247 9.54 3.54 -12.87
N ASP A 248 9.05 3.27 -14.08
CA ASP A 248 8.05 2.23 -14.31
C ASP A 248 8.72 0.87 -14.59
N VAL A 249 8.37 -0.11 -13.75
CA VAL A 249 8.82 -1.50 -13.84
C VAL A 249 7.62 -2.40 -14.02
N LYS A 250 7.74 -3.38 -14.91
CA LYS A 250 6.71 -4.38 -15.20
C LYS A 250 7.32 -5.80 -15.04
N ASN A 251 7.26 -6.41 -13.86
CA ASN A 251 6.45 -6.03 -12.68
C ASN A 251 7.23 -5.88 -11.37
N LEU A 252 8.37 -6.55 -11.25
CA LEU A 252 9.27 -6.41 -10.11
C LEU A 252 10.71 -6.44 -10.57
N ALA A 253 11.62 -5.88 -9.76
CA ALA A 253 13.03 -5.79 -10.08
C ALA A 253 13.92 -6.09 -8.86
N GLU A 254 14.92 -6.96 -9.02
CA GLU A 254 16.05 -7.05 -8.10
C GLU A 254 17.14 -6.08 -8.54
N VAL A 255 17.66 -5.26 -7.62
CA VAL A 255 18.75 -4.32 -7.90
C VAL A 255 20.05 -4.84 -7.29
N ILE A 256 21.09 -4.91 -8.09
CA ILE A 256 22.42 -5.37 -7.69
C ILE A 256 23.44 -4.31 -8.12
N VAL A 257 24.27 -3.86 -7.18
CA VAL A 257 25.34 -2.89 -7.44
C VAL A 257 26.66 -3.50 -6.99
N ASN A 258 27.64 -3.55 -7.89
CA ASN A 258 28.96 -4.14 -7.62
C ASN A 258 28.89 -5.56 -7.03
N GLY A 259 27.95 -6.37 -7.54
CA GLY A 259 27.72 -7.74 -7.07
C GLY A 259 26.92 -7.88 -5.77
N LYS A 260 26.56 -6.78 -5.11
CA LYS A 260 25.75 -6.77 -3.88
C LYS A 260 24.28 -6.54 -4.20
N SER A 261 23.42 -7.52 -3.88
CA SER A 261 21.97 -7.36 -3.96
C SER A 261 21.47 -6.37 -2.91
N LEU A 262 20.57 -5.48 -3.34
CA LEU A 262 19.92 -4.47 -2.50
C LEU A 262 18.43 -4.79 -2.25
N GLY A 263 18.01 -5.99 -2.64
CA GLY A 263 16.65 -6.49 -2.46
C GLY A 263 15.78 -6.38 -3.71
N ILE A 264 14.53 -6.82 -3.56
CA ILE A 264 13.53 -6.91 -4.63
C ILE A 264 12.48 -5.81 -4.44
N LEU A 265 12.33 -4.99 -5.47
CA LEU A 265 11.33 -3.94 -5.57
C LEU A 265 10.09 -4.49 -6.27
N TRP A 266 9.00 -4.68 -5.51
CA TRP A 266 7.79 -5.37 -5.98
C TRP A 266 6.54 -4.47 -5.98
N LYS A 267 6.64 -3.25 -5.47
CA LYS A 267 5.59 -2.22 -5.55
C LYS A 267 6.19 -0.87 -5.89
N LYS A 268 5.33 0.06 -6.31
CA LYS A 268 5.69 1.47 -6.44
C LYS A 268 5.88 2.11 -5.05
N PRO A 269 6.77 3.10 -4.93
CA PRO A 269 7.79 3.49 -5.91
C PRO A 269 8.90 2.44 -6.00
N PHE A 270 9.37 2.13 -7.22
CA PHE A 270 10.48 1.20 -7.43
C PHE A 270 11.81 1.90 -7.15
N ARG A 271 12.10 2.17 -5.88
CA ARG A 271 13.34 2.84 -5.44
C ARG A 271 14.08 2.08 -4.36
N VAL A 272 15.41 2.18 -4.36
CA VAL A 272 16.28 1.59 -3.34
C VAL A 272 17.46 2.51 -3.03
N SER A 273 17.90 2.54 -1.78
CA SER A 273 19.13 3.24 -1.41
C SER A 273 20.34 2.48 -1.94
N ILE A 274 21.23 3.18 -2.65
CA ILE A 274 22.48 2.63 -3.21
C ILE A 274 23.73 3.16 -2.49
N SER A 275 23.56 4.04 -1.49
CA SER A 275 24.66 4.71 -0.76
C SER A 275 25.72 3.74 -0.24
N GLY A 276 25.31 2.58 0.26
CA GLY A 276 26.22 1.57 0.84
C GLY A 276 26.77 0.54 -0.16
N ALA A 277 26.60 0.76 -1.47
CA ALA A 277 27.07 -0.14 -2.53
C ALA A 277 27.76 0.58 -3.69
N LEU A 278 27.38 1.84 -3.95
CA LEU A 278 28.03 2.70 -4.93
C LEU A 278 29.35 3.28 -4.37
N LYS A 279 30.35 3.45 -5.23
CA LYS A 279 31.64 4.10 -4.92
C LYS A 279 32.00 5.12 -6.02
N PRO A 280 32.87 6.11 -5.75
CA PRO A 280 33.38 6.98 -6.81
C PRO A 280 34.01 6.18 -7.97
N GLY A 281 33.82 6.65 -9.20
CA GLY A 281 34.29 6.00 -10.43
C GLY A 281 33.34 4.91 -10.94
N ASN A 282 33.90 3.84 -11.53
CA ASN A 282 33.10 2.83 -12.22
C ASN A 282 32.39 1.87 -11.24
N ASN A 283 31.09 1.68 -11.49
CA ASN A 283 30.22 0.76 -10.76
C ASN A 283 29.45 -0.11 -11.75
N LYS A 284 29.39 -1.41 -11.49
CA LYS A 284 28.51 -2.32 -12.25
C LYS A 284 27.11 -2.27 -11.65
N LEU A 285 26.12 -1.89 -12.44
CA LEU A 285 24.70 -1.96 -12.10
C LEU A 285 24.06 -3.11 -12.86
N GLU A 286 23.36 -3.97 -12.12
CA GLU A 286 22.53 -5.05 -12.66
C GLU A 286 21.11 -4.90 -12.13
N ILE A 287 20.12 -4.87 -13.03
CA ILE A 287 18.70 -4.82 -12.67
C ILE A 287 18.02 -6.04 -13.29
N LYS A 288 17.59 -6.99 -12.45
CA LYS A 288 16.87 -8.18 -12.89
C LYS A 288 15.38 -7.93 -12.84
N VAL A 289 14.75 -7.74 -13.99
CA VAL A 289 13.30 -7.51 -14.08
C VAL A 289 12.58 -8.82 -14.40
N THR A 290 11.52 -9.10 -13.65
CA THR A 290 10.66 -10.26 -13.87
C THR A 290 9.22 -9.82 -14.17
N ASN A 291 8.63 -10.36 -15.24
CA ASN A 291 7.25 -10.06 -15.65
C ASN A 291 6.30 -11.25 -15.39
N LEU A 292 5.05 -11.13 -15.87
CA LEU A 292 4.06 -12.20 -15.83
C LEU A 292 4.19 -13.11 -17.06
N TRP A 293 3.64 -14.33 -16.96
CA TRP A 293 3.57 -15.33 -18.04
C TRP A 293 2.65 -14.96 -19.21
N VAL A 294 1.84 -13.90 -19.08
CA VAL A 294 0.81 -13.51 -20.05
C VAL A 294 1.37 -13.37 -21.47
N ASN A 295 2.47 -12.64 -21.64
CA ASN A 295 3.02 -12.37 -22.97
C ASN A 295 3.55 -13.65 -23.64
N ARG A 296 4.18 -14.56 -22.89
CA ARG A 296 4.65 -15.84 -23.44
C ARG A 296 3.49 -16.78 -23.79
N LEU A 297 2.43 -16.82 -22.99
CA LEU A 297 1.21 -17.57 -23.32
C LEU A 297 0.56 -17.06 -24.61
N ILE A 298 0.50 -15.74 -24.81
CA ILE A 298 0.02 -15.12 -26.06
C ILE A 298 0.97 -15.42 -27.23
N GLY A 299 2.28 -15.40 -26.98
CA GLY A 299 3.30 -15.76 -27.96
C GLY A 299 3.20 -17.22 -28.42
N ASP A 300 2.90 -18.13 -27.51
CA ASP A 300 2.73 -19.56 -27.81
C ASP A 300 1.40 -19.87 -28.53
N ALA A 301 0.46 -18.92 -28.54
CA ALA A 301 -0.78 -18.99 -29.30
C ALA A 301 -0.64 -18.45 -30.73
N GLN A 302 0.50 -17.86 -31.12
CA GLN A 302 0.70 -17.35 -32.47
C GLN A 302 0.64 -18.49 -33.51
N PRO A 303 0.04 -18.26 -34.69
CA PRO A 303 -0.29 -19.33 -35.64
C PRO A 303 0.93 -20.06 -36.22
N ASN A 304 2.10 -19.41 -36.23
CA ASN A 304 3.35 -19.98 -36.72
C ASN A 304 4.17 -20.70 -35.64
N VAL A 305 3.69 -20.78 -34.39
CA VAL A 305 4.41 -21.42 -33.28
C VAL A 305 3.99 -22.87 -33.14
N THR A 306 4.91 -23.78 -33.49
CA THR A 306 4.72 -25.24 -33.38
C THR A 306 5.29 -25.81 -32.08
N ASN A 307 6.37 -25.21 -31.57
CA ASN A 307 7.00 -25.59 -30.31
C ASN A 307 6.72 -24.54 -29.24
N LYS A 308 5.82 -24.87 -28.30
CA LYS A 308 5.46 -23.98 -27.20
C LYS A 308 6.50 -24.04 -26.08
N ILE A 309 6.68 -22.92 -25.40
CA ILE A 309 7.54 -22.82 -24.20
C ILE A 309 6.74 -23.12 -22.94
N THR A 310 5.45 -22.78 -22.96
CA THR A 310 4.52 -22.92 -21.85
C THR A 310 3.60 -24.11 -22.03
N TYR A 311 3.12 -24.63 -20.91
CA TYR A 311 2.06 -25.63 -20.86
C TYR A 311 1.02 -25.21 -19.83
N THR A 312 -0.25 -25.20 -20.23
CA THR A 312 -1.41 -24.99 -19.35
C THR A 312 -2.50 -26.00 -19.72
N THR A 313 -3.32 -26.40 -18.73
CA THR A 313 -4.39 -27.39 -18.94
C THR A 313 -5.55 -26.85 -19.78
N MET A 314 -5.72 -25.53 -19.83
CA MET A 314 -6.71 -24.84 -20.67
C MET A 314 -6.09 -23.57 -21.30
N PRO A 315 -6.56 -23.15 -22.47
CA PRO A 315 -6.09 -21.92 -23.11
C PRO A 315 -6.70 -20.69 -22.41
N PHE A 316 -5.88 -19.91 -21.69
CA PHE A 316 -6.29 -18.66 -21.04
C PHE A 316 -6.21 -17.43 -21.95
N TYR A 317 -5.36 -17.49 -22.98
CA TYR A 317 -5.07 -16.39 -23.89
C TYR A 317 -5.10 -16.86 -25.34
N GLN A 318 -5.46 -15.94 -26.23
CA GLN A 318 -5.53 -16.14 -27.68
C GLN A 318 -4.43 -15.32 -28.38
N ALA A 319 -4.15 -15.63 -29.65
CA ALA A 319 -3.14 -14.94 -30.45
C ALA A 319 -3.35 -13.42 -30.54
N ASN A 320 -4.62 -12.98 -30.51
CA ASN A 320 -5.04 -11.58 -30.58
C ASN A 320 -5.26 -10.92 -29.20
N SER A 321 -5.01 -11.63 -28.10
CA SER A 321 -5.12 -11.03 -26.77
C SER A 321 -4.10 -9.90 -26.62
N PRO A 322 -4.44 -8.79 -25.92
CA PRO A 322 -3.53 -7.67 -25.77
C PRO A 322 -2.31 -8.07 -24.93
N LEU A 323 -1.12 -7.69 -25.39
CA LEU A 323 0.10 -7.86 -24.62
C LEU A 323 0.12 -6.89 -23.44
N LEU A 324 0.72 -7.33 -22.33
CA LEU A 324 0.99 -6.47 -21.19
C LEU A 324 2.32 -5.74 -21.39
N PRO A 325 2.43 -4.47 -20.94
CA PRO A 325 3.71 -3.81 -20.75
C PRO A 325 4.65 -4.70 -19.91
N SER A 326 5.92 -4.78 -20.29
CA SER A 326 6.88 -5.70 -19.66
C SER A 326 8.31 -5.15 -19.70
N GLY A 327 9.07 -5.37 -18.63
CA GLY A 327 10.47 -4.96 -18.52
C GLY A 327 10.69 -3.69 -17.69
N LEU A 328 11.88 -3.12 -17.86
CA LEU A 328 12.29 -1.84 -17.29
C LEU A 328 11.96 -0.73 -18.29
N LEU A 329 10.91 0.04 -18.00
CA LEU A 329 10.43 1.11 -18.88
C LEU A 329 11.08 2.45 -18.51
N GLY A 330 11.47 2.62 -17.24
CA GLY A 330 12.12 3.83 -16.77
C GLY A 330 11.14 5.01 -16.60
N PRO A 331 11.65 6.26 -16.58
CA PRO A 331 13.07 6.60 -16.61
C PRO A 331 13.79 6.10 -15.35
N VAL A 332 15.03 5.63 -15.51
CA VAL A 332 15.88 5.25 -14.37
C VAL A 332 16.75 6.43 -13.99
N LYS A 333 16.67 6.84 -12.72
CA LYS A 333 17.36 8.02 -12.20
C LYS A 333 18.12 7.69 -10.92
N LEU A 334 19.30 8.27 -10.79
CA LEU A 334 20.00 8.36 -9.52
C LEU A 334 19.68 9.72 -8.91
N THR A 335 19.33 9.73 -7.63
CA THR A 335 19.03 10.95 -6.89
C THR A 335 19.86 11.05 -5.63
N SER A 336 20.22 12.28 -5.27
CA SER A 336 20.75 12.64 -3.96
C SER A 336 19.59 13.14 -3.09
N VAL A 337 19.46 12.57 -1.89
CA VAL A 337 18.40 12.84 -0.92
C VAL A 337 19.03 13.37 0.36
N ASN A 338 18.74 14.62 0.70
CA ASN A 338 19.20 15.27 1.93
C ASN A 338 18.01 15.55 2.86
N ARG A 339 18.11 15.07 4.11
CA ARG A 339 17.06 15.17 5.14
C ARG A 339 17.44 16.12 6.30
N LYS A 340 18.54 16.86 6.18
CA LYS A 340 19.03 17.78 7.22
C LYS A 340 18.82 19.25 6.85
#